data_AF-A0A453P9F8-F1
#
_entry.id   AF-A0A453P9F8-F1
#
_cell.length_a   1.000
_cell.length_b   1.000
_cell.length_c   1.000
_cell.angle_alpha   90.00
_cell.angle_beta   90.00
_cell.angle_gamma   90.00
#
_symmetry.space_group_name_H-M   'P 1'
#
loop_
_entity.id
_entity.type
_entity.pdbx_description
1 polymer ?
#
loop_
_entity_poly.entity_id
_entity_poly.type
_entity_poly.pdbx_seq_one_letter_code
_entity_poly.pdbx_strand_id
1 'polypeptide(L)'
;MEAAARDAQSGLEWRVTVPEGASVTVEYEAGPAGMAWAWLLACVLLLGARVSGFAKKVWKIGADDPRRVVHGLKVGVALTLVSVFYYTRPLYDGVGGAAMWAIMTVVVVFEYTVGGSVYKGFNRAVATASAGVLGLGVSWVASKSGDKLEPVITCGSLFLLAAAATFSRFIPTVKARFDYGVTIFILTYSLVAVSGYRVDELVALAQQRLVTIAIGIFICLAVCVLIWPVWAGQELHQLTVRNMEKLAAAVEGCVEDYFGEEEGAQAKSEGYKCVLNSKASEDSQANLARWEPAHGKFGFRHPYAQYAKLGAAMRHCAYCVETLNSCVGAELQAPESVKRLLTDVCTRLGAQCGRVLREASSSVATMTTSPALDFAVADMNTAVHELQGDMRELPFTLAGEPGEASLIDAMPLFTVASLLTEISTRIESVVDAVDTMASLASFKQADDDDDKKGDAELKTKVHPLNETDSDEPPEENKTTKPSEQV
;
A
#
# COMPACT_ATOMS: atom_id res chain seq x y z
N MET A 1 -34.76 -50.11 57.31
CA MET A 1 -36.04 -50.87 57.37
C MET A 1 -37.11 -49.84 57.61
N GLU A 2 -37.83 -49.42 56.57
CA GLU A 2 -39.19 -49.92 56.23
C GLU A 2 -40.15 -49.74 57.41
N ALA A 3 -41.37 -49.21 57.27
CA ALA A 3 -42.14 -48.68 56.16
C ALA A 3 -43.42 -48.08 56.79
N ALA A 4 -44.32 -47.58 55.93
CA ALA A 4 -45.77 -47.46 56.14
C ALA A 4 -46.26 -46.24 56.97
N ALA A 5 -47.36 -45.56 56.65
CA ALA A 5 -48.31 -45.64 55.54
C ALA A 5 -49.35 -44.50 55.71
N ARG A 6 -50.03 -44.18 54.59
CA ARG A 6 -51.41 -43.65 54.44
C ARG A 6 -51.71 -42.17 54.72
N ASP A 7 -52.07 -41.45 53.63
CA ASP A 7 -53.42 -40.93 53.28
C ASP A 7 -54.30 -40.37 54.41
N ALA A 8 -55.05 -39.27 54.30
CA ALA A 8 -55.35 -38.35 53.20
C ALA A 8 -56.10 -37.10 53.76
N GLN A 9 -56.06 -36.01 52.98
CA GLN A 9 -57.12 -35.01 52.78
C GLN A 9 -57.72 -34.23 53.97
N SER A 10 -57.22 -33.01 54.16
CA SER A 10 -58.03 -31.79 54.31
C SER A 10 -57.22 -30.68 53.60
N GLY A 11 -57.70 -29.97 52.59
CA GLY A 11 -58.94 -29.22 52.54
C GLY A 11 -58.57 -27.74 52.58
N LEU A 12 -58.10 -27.17 51.46
CA LEU A 12 -57.98 -25.73 51.25
C LEU A 12 -58.33 -25.43 49.79
N GLU A 13 -59.62 -25.22 49.55
CA GLU A 13 -60.18 -24.66 48.32
C GLU A 13 -59.58 -23.27 48.07
N TRP A 14 -58.86 -23.10 46.96
CA TRP A 14 -58.61 -21.78 46.39
C TRP A 14 -59.64 -21.53 45.29
N ARG A 15 -60.68 -20.75 45.60
CA ARG A 15 -61.61 -20.25 44.58
C ARG A 15 -60.91 -19.20 43.73
N VAL A 16 -60.61 -19.57 42.49
CA VAL A 16 -60.30 -18.60 41.43
C VAL A 16 -61.59 -18.39 40.64
N THR A 17 -62.21 -17.22 40.82
CA THR A 17 -63.33 -16.78 39.99
C THR A 17 -62.81 -16.44 38.59
N VAL A 18 -63.11 -17.29 37.61
CA VAL A 18 -62.88 -16.99 36.19
C VAL A 18 -64.02 -16.07 35.72
N PRO A 19 -63.73 -14.89 35.14
CA PRO A 19 -64.76 -14.04 34.56
C PRO A 19 -65.39 -14.70 33.32
N GLU A 20 -66.72 -14.76 33.27
CA GLU A 20 -67.47 -15.12 32.05
C GLU A 20 -67.14 -14.10 30.95
N GLY A 21 -66.40 -14.54 29.92
CA GLY A 21 -66.00 -13.70 28.79
C GLY A 21 -64.55 -13.88 28.31
N ALA A 22 -63.74 -14.69 28.99
CA ALA A 22 -62.41 -15.02 28.50
C ALA A 22 -62.48 -15.94 27.27
N SER A 23 -62.33 -15.37 26.07
CA SER A 23 -62.07 -16.14 24.86
C SER A 23 -60.74 -16.85 25.02
N VAL A 24 -60.78 -18.18 25.15
CA VAL A 24 -59.59 -19.03 25.07
C VAL A 24 -59.02 -18.88 23.66
N THR A 25 -57.98 -18.06 23.51
CA THR A 25 -57.10 -18.15 22.35
C THR A 25 -56.40 -19.49 22.48
N VAL A 26 -56.90 -20.49 21.77
CA VAL A 26 -56.21 -21.77 21.58
C VAL A 26 -54.87 -21.42 20.94
N GLU A 27 -53.79 -21.51 21.71
CA GLU A 27 -52.46 -21.57 21.14
C GLU A 27 -52.44 -22.81 20.26
N TYR A 28 -52.51 -22.60 18.95
CA TYR A 28 -52.27 -23.66 17.98
C TYR A 28 -50.81 -24.07 18.19
N GLU A 29 -50.57 -25.14 18.94
CA GLU A 29 -49.25 -25.75 19.00
C GLU A 29 -48.87 -26.10 17.57
N ALA A 30 -47.97 -25.30 17.00
CA ALA A 30 -47.43 -25.56 15.68
C ALA A 30 -46.84 -26.96 15.73
N GLY A 31 -47.42 -27.89 14.97
CA GLY A 31 -46.93 -29.28 14.94
C GLY A 31 -45.43 -29.32 14.62
N PRO A 32 -44.71 -30.41 14.92
CA PRO A 32 -43.26 -30.51 14.73
C PRO A 32 -42.79 -30.08 13.33
N ALA A 33 -43.62 -30.29 12.30
CA ALA A 33 -43.39 -29.83 10.94
C ALA A 33 -43.50 -28.30 10.77
N GLY A 34 -44.45 -27.64 11.46
CA GLY A 34 -44.60 -26.18 11.46
C GLY A 34 -43.45 -25.49 12.20
N MET A 35 -42.99 -26.08 13.31
CA MET A 35 -41.78 -25.61 14.00
C MET A 35 -40.52 -25.79 13.14
N ALA A 36 -40.38 -26.93 12.45
CA ALA A 36 -39.27 -27.15 11.52
C ALA A 36 -39.29 -26.19 10.32
N TRP A 37 -40.47 -25.89 9.78
CA TRP A 37 -40.65 -24.90 8.70
C TRP A 37 -40.33 -23.48 9.15
N ALA A 38 -40.78 -23.07 10.33
CA ALA A 38 -40.45 -21.77 10.92
C ALA A 38 -38.95 -21.64 11.18
N TRP A 39 -38.31 -22.71 11.66
CA TRP A 39 -36.86 -22.76 11.86
C TRP A 39 -36.08 -22.66 10.55
N LEU A 40 -36.50 -23.37 9.49
CA LEU A 40 -35.90 -23.25 8.16
C LEU A 40 -36.04 -21.84 7.57
N LEU A 41 -37.22 -21.23 7.69
CA LEU A 41 -37.46 -19.84 7.25
C LEU A 41 -36.58 -18.86 8.02
N ALA A 42 -36.45 -19.02 9.34
CA ALA A 42 -35.55 -18.21 10.16
C ALA A 42 -34.08 -18.38 9.74
N CYS A 43 -33.64 -19.60 9.43
CA CYS A 43 -32.29 -19.85 8.92
C CYS A 43 -32.05 -19.19 7.56
N VAL A 44 -33.02 -19.26 6.62
CA VAL A 44 -32.92 -18.60 5.31
C VAL A 44 -32.88 -17.08 5.46
N LEU A 45 -33.70 -16.50 6.34
CA LEU A 45 -33.70 -15.06 6.63
C LEU A 45 -32.39 -14.62 7.30
N LEU A 46 -31.86 -15.40 8.24
CA LEU A 46 -30.58 -15.14 8.90
C LEU A 46 -29.41 -15.21 7.91
N LEU A 47 -29.43 -16.21 7.02
CA LEU A 47 -28.47 -16.32 5.91
C LEU A 47 -28.60 -15.13 4.97
N GLY A 48 -29.82 -14.73 4.58
CA GLY A 48 -30.08 -13.57 3.75
C GLY A 48 -29.59 -12.26 4.37
N ALA A 49 -29.82 -12.05 5.66
CA ALA A 49 -29.32 -10.89 6.41
C ALA A 49 -27.78 -10.89 6.49
N ARG A 50 -27.16 -12.07 6.69
CA ARG A 50 -25.70 -12.23 6.72
C ARG A 50 -25.08 -11.95 5.35
N VAL A 51 -25.70 -12.45 4.27
CA VAL A 51 -25.29 -12.19 2.88
C VAL A 51 -25.45 -10.71 2.54
N SER A 52 -26.56 -10.08 2.94
CA SER A 52 -26.78 -8.64 2.75
C SER A 52 -25.76 -7.79 3.51
N GLY A 53 -25.47 -8.13 4.77
CA GLY A 53 -24.43 -7.47 5.56
C GLY A 53 -23.03 -7.63 4.94
N PHE A 54 -22.72 -8.82 4.42
CA PHE A 54 -21.48 -9.05 3.67
C PHE A 54 -21.45 -8.26 2.36
N ALA A 55 -22.53 -8.25 1.59
CA ALA A 55 -22.65 -7.50 0.34
C ALA A 55 -22.46 -6.00 0.56
N LYS A 56 -23.04 -5.42 1.62
CA LYS A 56 -22.79 -4.01 2.00
C LYS A 56 -21.33 -3.75 2.32
N LYS A 57 -20.64 -4.67 3.02
CA LYS A 57 -19.20 -4.55 3.27
C LYS A 57 -18.38 -4.62 1.98
N VAL A 58 -18.68 -5.57 1.09
CA VAL A 58 -18.02 -5.69 -0.21
C VAL A 58 -18.26 -4.45 -1.07
N TRP A 59 -19.49 -3.95 -1.09
CA TRP A 59 -19.84 -2.71 -1.78
C TRP A 59 -19.03 -1.53 -1.24
N LYS A 60 -18.93 -1.40 0.08
CA LYS A 60 -18.12 -0.36 0.72
C LYS A 60 -16.64 -0.48 0.32
N ILE A 61 -16.06 -1.69 0.36
CA ILE A 61 -14.66 -1.92 -0.07
C ILE A 61 -14.45 -1.53 -1.53
N GLY A 62 -15.41 -1.85 -2.41
CA GLY A 62 -15.33 -1.52 -3.83
C GLY A 62 -15.55 -0.02 -4.12
N ALA A 63 -16.41 0.64 -3.35
CA ALA A 63 -16.68 2.07 -3.46
C ALA A 63 -15.52 2.91 -2.90
N ASP A 64 -14.92 2.47 -1.79
CA ASP A 64 -13.80 3.16 -1.15
C ASP A 64 -12.51 3.06 -1.98
N ASP A 65 -12.31 1.95 -2.72
CA ASP A 65 -11.15 1.76 -3.60
C ASP A 65 -11.54 1.05 -4.93
N PRO A 66 -11.97 1.82 -5.94
CA PRO A 66 -12.43 1.26 -7.22
C PRO A 66 -11.31 0.52 -7.97
N ARG A 67 -10.03 0.79 -7.66
CA ARG A 67 -8.90 0.10 -8.28
C ARG A 67 -8.85 -1.38 -7.91
N ARG A 68 -9.34 -1.75 -6.72
CA ARG A 68 -9.44 -3.16 -6.29
C ARG A 68 -10.49 -3.93 -7.09
N VAL A 69 -11.62 -3.28 -7.41
CA VAL A 69 -12.67 -3.87 -8.26
C VAL A 69 -12.12 -4.09 -9.67
N VAL A 70 -11.46 -3.07 -10.21
CA VAL A 70 -10.78 -3.16 -11.50
C VAL A 70 -9.74 -4.27 -11.50
N HIS A 71 -8.92 -4.42 -10.46
CA HIS A 71 -7.97 -5.52 -10.34
C HIS A 71 -8.67 -6.90 -10.37
N GLY A 72 -9.75 -7.09 -9.61
CA GLY A 72 -10.52 -8.33 -9.66
C GLY A 72 -11.06 -8.65 -11.07
N LEU A 73 -11.55 -7.63 -11.78
CA LEU A 73 -11.98 -7.78 -13.17
C LEU A 73 -10.82 -8.16 -14.09
N LYS A 74 -9.64 -7.56 -13.93
CA LYS A 74 -8.45 -7.90 -14.71
C LYS A 74 -8.05 -9.36 -14.53
N VAL A 75 -8.03 -9.86 -13.29
CA VAL A 75 -7.73 -11.26 -13.02
C VAL A 75 -8.74 -12.17 -13.73
N GLY A 76 -10.03 -11.82 -13.67
CA GLY A 76 -11.08 -12.53 -14.41
C GLY A 76 -10.82 -12.54 -15.91
N VAL A 77 -10.54 -11.39 -16.52
CA VAL A 77 -10.21 -11.26 -17.94
C VAL A 77 -8.99 -12.10 -18.31
N ALA A 78 -7.92 -12.07 -17.51
CA ALA A 78 -6.72 -12.88 -17.78
C ALA A 78 -7.03 -14.39 -17.74
N LEU A 79 -7.81 -14.85 -16.77
CA LEU A 79 -8.24 -16.24 -16.68
C LEU A 79 -9.14 -16.66 -17.85
N THR A 80 -10.07 -15.79 -18.26
CA THR A 80 -10.91 -16.04 -19.43
C THR A 80 -10.07 -16.09 -20.71
N LEU A 81 -9.13 -15.16 -20.90
CA LEU A 81 -8.25 -15.14 -22.08
C LEU A 81 -7.39 -16.40 -22.15
N VAL A 82 -6.77 -16.82 -21.04
CA VAL A 82 -6.03 -18.09 -20.98
C VAL A 82 -6.95 -19.25 -21.34
N SER A 83 -8.15 -19.32 -20.74
CA SER A 83 -9.09 -20.42 -20.98
C SER A 83 -9.53 -20.49 -22.44
N VAL A 84 -9.91 -19.34 -23.03
CA VAL A 84 -10.29 -19.23 -24.45
C VAL A 84 -9.12 -19.62 -25.34
N PHE A 85 -7.90 -19.17 -25.04
CA PHE A 85 -6.70 -19.55 -25.78
C PHE A 85 -6.52 -21.08 -25.84
N TYR A 86 -6.80 -21.80 -24.74
CA TYR A 86 -6.73 -23.27 -24.70
C TYR A 86 -7.89 -23.99 -25.40
N TYR A 87 -9.09 -23.39 -25.45
CA TYR A 87 -10.22 -24.01 -26.13
C TYR A 87 -10.16 -23.89 -27.66
N THR A 88 -9.20 -23.14 -28.22
CA THR A 88 -8.99 -23.10 -29.67
C THR A 88 -8.30 -24.38 -30.17
N ARG A 89 -8.97 -25.09 -31.10
CA ARG A 89 -8.65 -26.46 -31.57
C ARG A 89 -7.17 -26.75 -31.94
N PRO A 90 -6.38 -25.85 -32.56
CA PRO A 90 -5.01 -26.19 -32.95
C PRO A 90 -4.03 -26.43 -31.78
N LEU A 91 -4.34 -25.95 -30.57
CA LEU A 91 -3.45 -26.01 -29.40
C LEU A 91 -3.91 -26.99 -28.32
N TYR A 92 -5.19 -27.37 -28.31
CA TYR A 92 -5.71 -28.44 -27.46
C TYR A 92 -5.01 -29.77 -27.74
N ASP A 93 -4.78 -30.09 -29.02
CA ASP A 93 -4.11 -31.33 -29.46
C ASP A 93 -2.59 -31.31 -29.19
N GLY A 94 -1.97 -30.12 -29.10
CA GLY A 94 -0.52 -29.98 -28.87
C GLY A 94 -0.10 -29.76 -27.41
N VAL A 95 -1.01 -29.28 -26.54
CA VAL A 95 -0.65 -28.78 -25.20
C VAL A 95 -1.74 -29.03 -24.12
N GLY A 96 -2.85 -29.72 -24.46
CA GLY A 96 -4.03 -29.86 -23.60
C GLY A 96 -3.77 -30.41 -22.19
N GLY A 97 -2.82 -31.33 -22.04
CA GLY A 97 -2.43 -31.88 -20.73
C GLY A 97 -1.71 -30.89 -19.80
N ALA A 98 -1.19 -29.78 -20.33
CA ALA A 98 -0.44 -28.77 -19.58
C ALA A 98 -1.23 -27.47 -19.33
N ALA A 99 -2.50 -27.38 -19.72
CA ALA A 99 -3.35 -26.19 -19.56
C ALA A 99 -3.48 -25.72 -18.09
N MET A 100 -3.50 -26.67 -17.16
CA MET A 100 -3.51 -26.39 -15.71
C MET A 100 -2.35 -25.47 -15.30
N TRP A 101 -1.18 -25.61 -15.92
CA TRP A 101 0.00 -24.81 -15.59
C TRP A 101 -0.14 -23.35 -15.96
N ALA A 102 -0.82 -23.03 -17.06
CA ALA A 102 -1.07 -21.64 -17.45
C ALA A 102 -2.11 -20.98 -16.54
N ILE A 103 -3.19 -21.68 -16.19
CA ILE A 103 -4.21 -21.17 -15.26
C ILE A 103 -3.57 -20.93 -13.88
N MET A 104 -2.85 -21.93 -13.36
CA MET A 104 -2.06 -21.79 -12.12
C MET A 104 -1.07 -20.64 -12.19
N THR A 105 -0.47 -20.39 -13.36
CA THR A 105 0.45 -19.27 -13.56
C THR A 105 -0.27 -17.95 -13.37
N VAL A 106 -1.40 -17.73 -14.05
CA VAL A 106 -2.16 -16.48 -13.90
C VAL A 106 -2.59 -16.29 -12.45
N VAL A 107 -3.17 -17.30 -11.81
CA VAL A 107 -3.63 -17.19 -10.42
C VAL A 107 -2.50 -16.79 -9.46
N VAL A 108 -1.28 -17.31 -9.66
CA VAL A 108 -0.18 -17.11 -8.71
C VAL A 108 0.68 -15.88 -9.05
N VAL A 109 0.81 -15.54 -10.34
CA VAL A 109 1.66 -14.44 -10.83
C VAL A 109 0.92 -13.11 -10.85
N PHE A 110 -0.39 -13.12 -11.11
CA PHE A 110 -1.15 -11.89 -11.21
C PHE A 110 -1.21 -11.19 -9.86
N GLU A 111 -0.65 -9.99 -9.80
CA GLU A 111 -0.51 -9.19 -8.59
C GLU A 111 -1.22 -7.86 -8.74
N TYR A 112 -1.46 -7.18 -7.62
CA TYR A 112 -2.16 -5.89 -7.63
C TYR A 112 -1.45 -4.84 -8.48
N THR A 113 -0.11 -4.80 -8.39
CA THR A 113 0.73 -3.88 -9.16
C THR A 113 1.37 -4.55 -10.37
N VAL A 114 1.69 -3.75 -11.39
CA VAL A 114 2.43 -4.21 -12.58
C VAL A 114 3.80 -4.74 -12.16
N GLY A 115 4.55 -4.00 -11.31
CA GLY A 115 5.83 -4.45 -10.79
C GLY A 115 5.76 -5.80 -10.05
N GLY A 116 4.71 -6.04 -9.27
CA GLY A 116 4.43 -7.33 -8.64
C GLY A 116 4.28 -8.47 -9.64
N SER A 117 3.53 -8.22 -10.71
CA SER A 117 3.25 -9.22 -11.75
C SER A 117 4.50 -9.53 -12.58
N VAL A 118 5.29 -8.51 -12.93
CA VAL A 118 6.58 -8.69 -13.61
C VAL A 118 7.57 -9.44 -12.72
N TYR A 119 7.70 -9.04 -11.45
CA TYR A 119 8.56 -9.69 -10.46
C TYR A 119 8.23 -11.19 -10.32
N LYS A 120 6.95 -11.52 -10.09
CA LYS A 120 6.53 -12.91 -9.96
C LYS A 120 6.65 -13.67 -11.28
N GLY A 121 6.31 -13.05 -12.42
CA GLY A 121 6.42 -13.69 -13.73
C GLY A 121 7.87 -14.07 -14.04
N PHE A 122 8.80 -13.14 -13.85
CA PHE A 122 10.23 -13.37 -14.04
C PHE A 122 10.75 -14.46 -13.09
N ASN A 123 10.46 -14.36 -11.79
CA ASN A 123 10.88 -15.35 -10.80
C ASN A 123 10.30 -16.74 -11.10
N ARG A 124 9.06 -16.83 -11.58
CA ARG A 124 8.46 -18.10 -12.00
C ARG A 124 9.20 -18.70 -13.17
N ALA A 125 9.48 -17.91 -14.21
CA ALA A 125 10.20 -18.39 -15.39
C ALA A 125 11.59 -18.91 -15.04
N VAL A 126 12.37 -18.14 -14.27
CA VAL A 126 13.73 -18.53 -13.85
C VAL A 126 13.72 -19.75 -12.92
N ALA A 127 12.78 -19.79 -11.97
CA ALA A 127 12.68 -20.92 -11.04
C ALA A 127 12.26 -22.22 -11.74
N THR A 128 11.29 -22.15 -12.65
CA THR A 128 10.85 -23.32 -13.41
C THR A 128 11.93 -23.80 -14.38
N ALA A 129 12.61 -22.89 -15.09
CA ALA A 129 13.70 -23.25 -15.98
C ALA A 129 14.87 -23.88 -15.23
N SER A 130 15.31 -23.29 -14.12
CA SER A 130 16.41 -23.84 -13.31
C SER A 130 16.04 -25.17 -12.66
N ALA A 131 14.82 -25.32 -12.14
CA ALA A 131 14.32 -26.60 -11.63
C ALA A 131 14.23 -27.67 -12.72
N GLY A 132 13.80 -27.31 -13.93
CA GLY A 132 13.75 -28.21 -15.08
C GLY A 132 15.14 -28.70 -15.49
N VAL A 133 16.10 -27.78 -15.64
CA VAL A 133 17.49 -28.11 -15.98
C VAL A 133 18.13 -29.01 -14.93
N LEU A 134 18.00 -28.66 -13.65
CA LEU A 134 18.54 -29.49 -12.56
C LEU A 134 17.84 -30.84 -12.47
N GLY A 135 16.53 -30.89 -12.66
CA GLY A 135 15.76 -32.14 -12.68
C GLY A 135 16.21 -33.08 -13.80
N LEU A 136 16.41 -32.55 -15.01
CA LEU A 136 16.94 -33.32 -16.14
C LEU A 136 18.39 -33.78 -15.88
N GLY A 137 19.23 -32.92 -15.31
CA GLY A 137 20.62 -33.26 -14.96
C GLY A 137 20.69 -34.38 -13.93
N VAL A 138 19.88 -34.31 -12.88
CA VAL A 138 19.81 -35.36 -11.84
C VAL A 138 19.27 -36.66 -12.42
N SER A 139 18.21 -36.61 -13.23
CA SER A 139 17.65 -37.80 -13.89
C SER A 139 18.68 -38.46 -14.82
N TRP A 140 19.45 -37.66 -15.57
CA TRP A 140 20.54 -38.17 -16.41
C TRP A 140 21.62 -38.87 -15.57
N VAL A 141 22.08 -38.26 -14.47
CA VAL A 141 23.06 -38.89 -13.56
C VAL A 141 22.51 -40.18 -12.94
N ALA A 142 21.25 -40.16 -12.51
CA ALA A 142 20.59 -41.30 -11.89
C ALA A 142 20.47 -42.49 -12.87
N SER A 143 20.07 -42.22 -14.12
CA SER A 143 19.98 -43.24 -15.19
C SER A 143 21.32 -43.89 -15.55
N LYS A 144 22.44 -43.19 -15.32
CA LYS A 144 23.79 -43.75 -15.55
C LYS A 144 24.35 -44.53 -14.36
N SER A 145 23.66 -44.49 -13.21
CA SER A 145 24.15 -45.07 -11.95
C SER A 145 23.60 -46.47 -11.66
N GLY A 146 22.72 -46.99 -12.52
CA GLY A 146 22.11 -48.32 -12.40
C GLY A 146 20.90 -48.37 -11.46
N ASP A 147 20.04 -49.38 -11.67
CA ASP A 147 18.66 -49.46 -11.14
C ASP A 147 18.55 -49.38 -9.61
N LYS A 148 19.58 -49.82 -8.87
CA LYS A 148 19.59 -49.77 -7.39
C LYS A 148 19.93 -48.39 -6.84
N LEU A 149 20.76 -47.62 -7.54
CA LEU A 149 21.23 -46.30 -7.09
C LEU A 149 20.37 -45.16 -7.65
N GLU A 150 19.70 -45.37 -8.78
CA GLU A 150 18.79 -44.40 -9.40
C GLU A 150 17.74 -43.80 -8.42
N PRO A 151 16.95 -44.60 -7.67
CA PRO A 151 15.99 -44.05 -6.71
C PRO A 151 16.68 -43.37 -5.52
N VAL A 152 17.86 -43.85 -5.11
CA VAL A 152 18.62 -43.25 -4.00
C VAL A 152 19.15 -41.87 -4.38
N ILE A 153 19.68 -41.71 -5.60
CA ILE A 153 20.17 -40.43 -6.13
C ILE A 153 19.01 -39.44 -6.31
N THR A 154 17.89 -39.91 -6.86
CA THR A 154 16.71 -39.06 -7.07
C THR A 154 16.11 -38.58 -5.75
N CYS A 155 15.91 -39.48 -4.78
CA CYS A 155 15.41 -39.10 -3.44
C CYS A 155 16.42 -38.26 -2.65
N GLY A 156 17.72 -38.59 -2.73
CA GLY A 156 18.77 -37.85 -2.03
C GLY A 156 18.93 -36.42 -2.55
N SER A 157 18.89 -36.24 -3.88
CA SER A 157 18.93 -34.90 -4.49
C SER A 157 17.65 -34.10 -4.21
N LEU A 158 16.47 -34.74 -4.18
CA LEU A 158 15.22 -34.12 -3.75
C LEU A 158 15.34 -33.55 -2.34
N PHE A 159 15.80 -34.37 -1.39
CA PHE A 159 16.02 -33.95 -0.01
C PHE A 159 17.01 -32.79 0.08
N LEU A 160 18.19 -32.94 -0.54
CA LEU A 160 19.25 -31.93 -0.45
C LEU A 160 18.85 -30.59 -1.07
N LEU A 161 18.31 -30.59 -2.29
CA LEU A 161 17.93 -29.36 -2.98
C LEU A 161 16.71 -28.70 -2.34
N ALA A 162 15.71 -29.47 -1.89
CA ALA A 162 14.57 -28.90 -1.17
C ALA A 162 15.00 -28.30 0.18
N ALA A 163 15.86 -28.99 0.94
CA ALA A 163 16.39 -28.49 2.20
C ALA A 163 17.24 -27.24 2.00
N ALA A 164 18.18 -27.24 1.05
CA ALA A 164 19.04 -26.11 0.75
C ALA A 164 18.23 -24.90 0.24
N ALA A 165 17.29 -25.12 -0.67
CA ALA A 165 16.40 -24.06 -1.16
C ALA A 165 15.55 -23.49 -0.02
N THR A 166 14.97 -24.34 0.83
CA THR A 166 14.18 -23.88 1.99
C THR A 166 15.04 -23.09 2.97
N PHE A 167 16.26 -23.55 3.26
CA PHE A 167 17.20 -22.86 4.13
C PHE A 167 17.58 -21.48 3.58
N SER A 168 17.76 -21.36 2.26
CA SER A 168 18.09 -20.07 1.63
C SER A 168 17.05 -18.97 1.90
N ARG A 169 15.78 -19.33 2.19
CA ARG A 169 14.70 -18.38 2.52
C ARG A 169 14.89 -17.69 3.88
N PHE A 170 15.76 -18.20 4.74
CA PHE A 170 16.12 -17.53 5.99
C PHE A 170 17.16 -16.42 5.77
N ILE A 171 17.82 -16.38 4.62
CA ILE A 171 18.75 -15.31 4.26
C ILE A 171 17.92 -14.07 3.87
N PRO A 172 18.05 -12.92 4.56
CA PRO A 172 17.18 -11.77 4.34
C PRO A 172 17.17 -11.24 2.89
N THR A 173 18.32 -11.28 2.22
CA THR A 173 18.46 -10.84 0.82
C THR A 173 17.71 -11.75 -0.16
N VAL A 174 17.76 -13.07 0.07
CA VAL A 174 17.01 -14.06 -0.71
C VAL A 174 15.53 -13.95 -0.41
N LYS A 175 15.15 -13.80 0.86
CA LYS A 175 13.76 -13.62 1.27
C LYS A 175 13.12 -12.40 0.62
N ALA A 176 13.82 -11.27 0.63
CA ALA A 176 13.29 -10.03 0.06
C ALA A 176 13.12 -10.09 -1.47
N ARG A 177 13.99 -10.83 -2.18
CA ARG A 177 14.05 -10.78 -3.67
C ARG A 177 13.63 -12.05 -4.40
N PHE A 178 13.62 -13.19 -3.74
CA PHE A 178 13.48 -14.49 -4.43
C PHE A 178 12.60 -15.48 -3.68
N ASP A 179 11.97 -15.12 -2.56
CA ASP A 179 11.16 -16.05 -1.75
C ASP A 179 10.07 -16.78 -2.56
N TYR A 180 9.41 -16.05 -3.45
CA TYR A 180 8.47 -16.62 -4.42
C TYR A 180 9.16 -17.60 -5.38
N GLY A 181 10.27 -17.18 -6.01
CA GLY A 181 11.04 -18.01 -6.93
C GLY A 181 11.56 -19.29 -6.28
N VAL A 182 12.08 -19.22 -5.05
CA VAL A 182 12.54 -20.38 -4.28
C VAL A 182 11.38 -21.35 -4.01
N THR A 183 10.19 -20.84 -3.68
CA THR A 183 8.99 -21.69 -3.51
C THR A 183 8.62 -22.41 -4.81
N ILE A 184 8.60 -21.70 -5.94
CA ILE A 184 8.31 -22.27 -7.25
C ILE A 184 9.39 -23.27 -7.67
N PHE A 185 10.66 -23.00 -7.35
CA PHE A 185 11.78 -23.90 -7.61
C PHE A 185 11.58 -25.23 -6.87
N ILE A 186 11.32 -25.19 -5.56
CA ILE A 186 11.07 -26.39 -4.74
C ILE A 186 9.89 -27.18 -5.31
N LEU A 187 8.77 -26.51 -5.59
CA LEU A 187 7.58 -27.14 -6.13
C LEU A 187 7.86 -27.80 -7.49
N THR A 188 8.49 -27.08 -8.41
CA THR A 188 8.77 -27.57 -9.76
C THR A 188 9.76 -28.71 -9.73
N TYR A 189 10.87 -28.55 -8.99
CA TYR A 189 11.90 -29.57 -8.88
C TYR A 189 11.35 -30.86 -8.24
N SER A 190 10.55 -30.73 -7.20
CA SER A 190 9.87 -31.88 -6.57
C SER A 190 8.94 -32.60 -7.53
N LEU A 191 8.15 -31.85 -8.31
CA LEU A 191 7.27 -32.44 -9.31
C LEU A 191 8.05 -33.12 -10.45
N VAL A 192 9.17 -32.55 -10.89
CA VAL A 192 10.03 -33.15 -11.92
C VAL A 192 10.72 -34.41 -11.37
N ALA A 193 11.28 -34.37 -10.16
CA ALA A 193 11.94 -35.50 -9.53
C ALA A 193 10.98 -36.69 -9.30
N VAL A 194 9.73 -36.42 -8.88
CA VAL A 194 8.72 -37.47 -8.66
C VAL A 194 8.11 -37.96 -9.99
N SER A 195 7.88 -37.07 -10.96
CA SER A 195 7.34 -37.46 -12.28
C SER A 195 8.36 -38.13 -13.19
N GLY A 196 9.66 -37.89 -12.93
CA GLY A 196 10.82 -38.44 -13.64
C GLY A 196 10.83 -39.96 -13.77
N TYR A 197 10.23 -40.66 -12.80
CA TYR A 197 10.18 -42.11 -12.75
C TYR A 197 9.20 -42.76 -13.75
N ARG A 198 8.35 -41.98 -14.45
CA ARG A 198 7.20 -42.53 -15.22
C ARG A 198 7.15 -42.18 -16.71
N VAL A 199 8.10 -41.43 -17.27
CA VAL A 199 7.93 -40.89 -18.64
C VAL A 199 9.23 -40.95 -19.44
N ASP A 200 9.24 -41.72 -20.53
CA ASP A 200 10.36 -41.78 -21.49
C ASP A 200 10.57 -40.46 -22.28
N GLU A 201 9.63 -39.50 -22.17
CA GLU A 201 9.62 -38.19 -22.84
C GLU A 201 9.65 -36.99 -21.87
N LEU A 202 10.51 -37.01 -20.85
CA LEU A 202 10.63 -35.90 -19.87
C LEU A 202 10.91 -34.53 -20.51
N VAL A 203 11.67 -34.51 -21.60
CA VAL A 203 12.05 -33.28 -22.30
C VAL A 203 10.85 -32.63 -22.99
N ALA A 204 10.02 -33.42 -23.68
CA ALA A 204 8.84 -32.90 -24.37
C ALA A 204 7.81 -32.34 -23.38
N LEU A 205 7.60 -33.06 -22.26
CA LEU A 205 6.71 -32.63 -21.19
C LEU A 205 7.23 -31.36 -20.48
N ALA A 206 8.55 -31.24 -20.26
CA ALA A 206 9.15 -30.03 -19.70
C ALA A 206 9.02 -28.83 -20.64
N GLN A 207 9.25 -29.03 -21.95
CA GLN A 207 9.09 -27.99 -22.97
C GLN A 207 7.65 -27.49 -23.04
N GLN A 208 6.66 -28.40 -23.06
CA GLN A 208 5.25 -28.03 -23.01
C GLN A 208 4.92 -27.18 -21.77
N ARG A 209 5.39 -27.57 -20.58
CA ARG A 209 5.17 -26.80 -19.35
C ARG A 209 5.81 -25.40 -19.38
N LEU A 210 7.02 -25.28 -19.92
CA LEU A 210 7.69 -23.98 -20.04
C LEU A 210 6.93 -23.06 -21.00
N VAL A 211 6.47 -23.58 -22.14
CA VAL A 211 5.69 -22.81 -23.12
C VAL A 211 4.35 -22.37 -22.52
N THR A 212 3.62 -23.25 -21.82
CA THR A 212 2.34 -22.87 -21.19
C THR A 212 2.50 -21.83 -20.08
N ILE A 213 3.54 -21.97 -19.25
CA ILE A 213 3.88 -20.98 -18.23
C ILE A 213 4.23 -19.63 -18.89
N ALA A 214 5.01 -19.64 -19.97
CA ALA A 214 5.36 -18.43 -20.70
C ALA A 214 4.12 -17.72 -21.28
N ILE A 215 3.18 -18.47 -21.87
CA ILE A 215 1.90 -17.93 -22.35
C ILE A 215 1.08 -17.32 -21.21
N GLY A 216 1.00 -18.03 -20.07
CA GLY A 216 0.31 -17.52 -18.88
C GLY A 216 0.91 -16.23 -18.33
N ILE A 217 2.25 -16.14 -18.27
CA ILE A 217 2.96 -14.91 -17.89
C ILE A 217 2.66 -13.79 -18.90
N PHE A 218 2.74 -14.07 -20.20
CA PHE A 218 2.50 -13.09 -21.24
C PHE A 218 1.08 -12.49 -21.15
N ILE A 219 0.04 -13.33 -21.04
CA ILE A 219 -1.34 -12.87 -20.90
C ILE A 219 -1.51 -12.06 -19.61
N CYS A 220 -0.95 -12.53 -18.50
CA CYS A 220 -0.97 -11.81 -17.23
C CYS A 220 -0.39 -10.40 -17.38
N LEU A 221 0.83 -10.28 -17.94
CA LEU A 221 1.49 -8.99 -18.10
C LEU A 221 0.75 -8.07 -19.08
N ALA A 222 0.26 -8.62 -20.20
CA ALA A 222 -0.51 -7.87 -21.18
C ALA A 222 -1.76 -7.24 -20.53
N VAL A 223 -2.52 -8.03 -19.76
CA VAL A 223 -3.72 -7.54 -19.06
C VAL A 223 -3.35 -6.52 -17.98
N CYS A 224 -2.30 -6.76 -17.19
CA CYS A 224 -1.86 -5.82 -16.14
C CYS A 224 -1.46 -4.45 -16.69
N VAL A 225 -0.76 -4.42 -17.84
CA VAL A 225 -0.23 -3.19 -18.44
C VAL A 225 -1.30 -2.46 -19.26
N LEU A 226 -2.13 -3.18 -20.03
CA LEU A 226 -3.08 -2.57 -20.97
C LEU A 226 -4.38 -2.11 -20.32
N ILE A 227 -4.85 -2.80 -19.28
CA ILE A 227 -6.12 -2.47 -18.61
C ILE A 227 -5.80 -1.66 -17.35
N TRP A 228 -5.94 -0.34 -17.39
CA TRP A 228 -5.78 0.59 -16.24
C TRP A 228 -4.63 0.24 -15.28
N PRO A 229 -3.37 0.38 -15.70
CA PRO A 229 -2.22 -0.12 -14.94
C PRO A 229 -2.14 0.51 -13.55
N VAL A 230 -1.79 -0.31 -12.55
CA VAL A 230 -1.50 0.14 -11.18
C VAL A 230 -0.01 -0.04 -10.94
N TRP A 231 0.70 1.06 -10.73
CA TRP A 231 2.16 1.08 -10.62
C TRP A 231 2.60 1.14 -9.16
N ALA A 232 3.47 0.22 -8.75
CA ALA A 232 4.08 0.18 -7.41
C ALA A 232 4.89 1.45 -7.12
N GLY A 233 5.59 1.99 -8.12
CA GLY A 233 6.32 3.25 -7.98
C GLY A 233 5.41 4.44 -7.63
N GLN A 234 4.24 4.51 -8.27
CA GLN A 234 3.24 5.54 -8.00
C GLN A 234 2.59 5.35 -6.61
N GLU A 235 2.28 4.12 -6.22
CA GLU A 235 1.72 3.83 -4.89
C GLU A 235 2.72 4.19 -3.78
N LEU A 236 4.00 3.86 -3.96
CA LEU A 236 5.08 4.28 -3.05
C LEU A 236 5.16 5.79 -2.95
N HIS A 237 5.15 6.48 -4.09
CA HIS A 237 5.22 7.93 -4.15
C HIS A 237 4.06 8.60 -3.40
N GLN A 238 2.83 8.16 -3.67
CA GLN A 238 1.64 8.66 -3.00
C GLN A 238 1.61 8.32 -1.50
N LEU A 239 2.16 7.17 -1.11
CA LEU A 239 2.31 6.82 0.31
C LEU A 239 3.28 7.77 1.01
N THR A 240 4.42 8.08 0.39
CA THR A 240 5.42 8.98 0.95
C THR A 240 4.89 10.40 1.13
N VAL A 241 4.20 10.95 0.13
CA VAL A 241 3.52 12.26 0.22
C VAL A 241 2.51 12.28 1.38
N ARG A 242 1.60 11.29 1.43
CA ARG A 242 0.58 11.20 2.50
C ARG A 242 1.19 11.03 3.88
N ASN A 243 2.32 10.33 4.00
CA ASN A 243 3.00 10.16 5.27
C ASN A 243 3.61 11.47 5.77
N MET A 244 4.18 12.30 4.89
CA MET A 244 4.66 13.64 5.26
C MET A 244 3.50 14.54 5.73
N GLU A 245 2.37 14.54 5.02
CA GLU A 245 1.19 15.32 5.43
C GLU A 245 0.63 14.88 6.79
N LYS A 246 0.54 13.56 7.02
CA LYS A 246 0.10 13.02 8.31
C LYS A 246 1.07 13.35 9.44
N LEU A 247 2.38 13.36 9.14
CA LEU A 247 3.39 13.76 10.11
C LEU A 247 3.27 15.25 10.44
N ALA A 248 3.06 16.11 9.43
CA ALA A 248 2.83 17.54 9.62
C ALA A 248 1.63 17.81 10.52
N ALA A 249 0.49 17.19 10.21
CA ALA A 249 -0.73 17.31 11.01
C ALA A 249 -0.56 16.74 12.44
N ALA A 250 0.26 15.70 12.61
CA ALA A 250 0.53 15.14 13.93
C ALA A 250 1.41 16.06 14.78
N VAL A 251 2.43 16.71 14.21
CA VAL A 251 3.26 17.69 14.95
C VAL A 251 2.39 18.84 15.45
N GLU A 252 1.59 19.44 14.56
CA GLU A 252 0.68 20.53 14.93
C GLU A 252 -0.35 20.09 15.96
N GLY A 253 -1.01 18.95 15.72
CA GLY A 253 -1.99 18.39 16.63
C GLY A 253 -1.43 18.10 18.02
N CYS A 254 -0.22 17.56 18.13
CA CYS A 254 0.40 17.32 19.45
C CYS A 254 0.71 18.60 20.22
N VAL A 255 1.07 19.69 19.52
CA VAL A 255 1.31 20.99 20.17
C VAL A 255 -0.01 21.65 20.56
N GLU A 256 -1.00 21.63 19.68
CA GLU A 256 -2.36 22.10 19.96
C GLU A 256 -2.96 21.35 21.16
N ASP A 257 -2.83 20.02 21.20
CA ASP A 257 -3.36 19.19 22.29
C ASP A 257 -2.64 19.45 23.63
N TYR A 258 -1.35 19.83 23.62
CA TYR A 258 -0.60 20.13 24.87
C TYR A 258 -0.94 21.49 25.47
N PHE A 259 -1.13 22.50 24.61
CA PHE A 259 -1.31 23.91 24.99
C PHE A 259 -2.76 24.41 24.90
N GLY A 260 -3.68 23.64 24.29
CA GLY A 260 -5.08 23.99 24.10
C GLY A 260 -6.02 23.35 25.12
N GLU A 261 -7.26 23.86 25.17
CA GLU A 261 -8.32 23.41 26.10
C GLU A 261 -9.37 22.48 25.42
N GLU A 262 -9.28 22.21 24.11
CA GLU A 262 -10.31 21.48 23.35
C GLU A 262 -10.03 19.97 23.22
N GLU A 263 -10.90 19.13 23.79
CA GLU A 263 -10.86 17.65 23.70
C GLU A 263 -11.24 17.06 22.31
N GLY A 264 -11.15 17.83 21.22
CA GLY A 264 -11.69 17.46 19.90
C GLY A 264 -10.71 16.93 18.86
N ALA A 265 -9.39 17.07 19.07
CA ALA A 265 -8.37 16.95 18.00
C ALA A 265 -7.54 15.65 18.01
N GLN A 266 -7.83 14.70 18.90
CA GLN A 266 -7.04 13.47 19.10
C GLN A 266 -6.83 12.61 17.83
N ALA A 267 -7.72 12.73 16.83
CA ALA A 267 -7.54 12.05 15.55
C ALA A 267 -6.40 12.62 14.66
N LYS A 268 -6.05 13.90 14.83
CA LYS A 268 -4.96 14.56 14.09
C LYS A 268 -3.59 14.22 14.69
N SER A 269 -3.46 14.24 16.01
CA SER A 269 -2.21 13.94 16.73
C SER A 269 -1.75 12.50 16.56
N GLU A 270 -2.63 11.53 16.26
CA GLU A 270 -2.23 10.13 16.01
C GLU A 270 -1.72 9.83 14.59
N GLY A 271 -1.63 10.84 13.71
CA GLY A 271 -1.19 10.68 12.31
C GLY A 271 0.19 10.02 12.17
N TYR A 272 1.11 10.25 13.13
CA TYR A 272 2.46 9.68 13.15
C TYR A 272 2.45 8.13 13.19
N LYS A 273 1.41 7.50 13.76
CA LYS A 273 1.30 6.02 13.80
C LYS A 273 1.23 5.42 12.40
N CYS A 274 0.68 6.14 11.42
CA CYS A 274 0.68 5.69 10.02
C CYS A 274 2.10 5.60 9.47
N VAL A 275 2.96 6.57 9.82
CA VAL A 275 4.36 6.64 9.40
C VAL A 275 5.18 5.56 10.08
N LEU A 276 4.96 5.29 11.37
CA LEU A 276 5.67 4.22 12.07
C LEU A 276 5.35 2.82 11.50
N ASN A 277 4.11 2.60 11.07
CA ASN A 277 3.65 1.33 10.53
C ASN A 277 3.88 1.14 9.01
N SER A 278 4.38 2.15 8.29
CA SER A 278 4.49 2.09 6.81
C SER A 278 5.72 1.36 6.29
N LYS A 279 6.71 1.02 7.13
CA LYS A 279 7.98 0.43 6.70
C LYS A 279 7.82 -0.79 5.78
N ALA A 280 6.97 -1.74 6.16
CA ALA A 280 6.78 -2.97 5.38
C ALA A 280 6.16 -2.69 4.00
N SER A 281 5.21 -1.76 3.93
CA SER A 281 4.62 -1.32 2.66
C SER A 281 5.62 -0.54 1.81
N GLU A 282 6.42 0.34 2.40
CA GLU A 282 7.44 1.11 1.68
C GLU A 282 8.50 0.20 1.06
N ASP A 283 9.07 -0.72 1.86
CA ASP A 283 10.10 -1.65 1.42
C ASP A 283 9.59 -2.59 0.31
N SER A 284 8.35 -3.08 0.44
CA SER A 284 7.73 -3.94 -0.57
C SER A 284 7.46 -3.18 -1.87
N GLN A 285 6.84 -2.00 -1.83
CA GLN A 285 6.56 -1.22 -3.04
C GLN A 285 7.85 -0.75 -3.72
N ALA A 286 8.87 -0.33 -2.96
CA ALA A 286 10.18 0.05 -3.51
C ALA A 286 10.90 -1.10 -4.21
N ASN A 287 10.73 -2.33 -3.72
CA ASN A 287 11.27 -3.52 -4.38
C ASN A 287 10.51 -3.84 -5.67
N LEU A 288 9.18 -3.76 -5.65
CA LEU A 288 8.34 -4.04 -6.82
C LEU A 288 8.50 -2.99 -7.93
N ALA A 289 8.63 -1.70 -7.56
CA ALA A 289 8.79 -0.60 -8.49
C ALA A 289 10.03 -0.71 -9.39
N ARG A 290 11.07 -1.43 -8.95
CA ARG A 290 12.29 -1.69 -9.73
C ARG A 290 12.06 -2.61 -10.93
N TRP A 291 10.97 -3.38 -10.93
CA TRP A 291 10.61 -4.28 -12.01
C TRP A 291 9.71 -3.62 -13.05
N GLU A 292 9.32 -2.37 -12.82
CA GLU A 292 8.42 -1.65 -13.72
C GLU A 292 9.18 -1.05 -14.92
N PRO A 293 8.60 -1.09 -16.13
CA PRO A 293 9.05 -0.22 -17.21
C PRO A 293 8.91 1.26 -16.81
N ALA A 294 9.57 2.15 -17.55
CA ALA A 294 9.36 3.59 -17.37
C ALA A 294 7.87 3.94 -17.61
N HIS A 295 7.30 4.78 -16.73
CA HIS A 295 5.89 5.14 -16.78
C HIS A 295 5.67 6.55 -16.19
N GLY A 296 4.68 7.28 -16.71
CA GLY A 296 4.31 8.60 -16.19
C GLY A 296 5.50 9.55 -16.03
N LYS A 297 5.70 10.05 -14.80
CA LYS A 297 6.85 10.89 -14.41
C LYS A 297 8.09 10.08 -13.96
N PHE A 298 7.98 8.76 -13.87
CA PHE A 298 9.06 7.87 -13.41
C PHE A 298 9.84 7.35 -14.61
N GLY A 299 11.02 7.95 -14.83
CA GLY A 299 11.95 7.52 -15.86
C GLY A 299 12.58 6.15 -15.60
N PHE A 300 13.31 5.65 -16.60
CA PHE A 300 14.11 4.44 -16.46
C PHE A 300 15.17 4.63 -15.36
N ARG A 301 15.35 3.63 -14.48
CA ARG A 301 16.26 3.68 -13.32
C ARG A 301 15.94 4.79 -12.30
N HIS A 302 14.67 5.12 -12.11
CA HIS A 302 14.24 6.03 -11.04
C HIS A 302 14.80 5.61 -9.67
N PRO A 303 15.25 6.55 -8.81
CA PRO A 303 15.97 6.26 -7.57
C PRO A 303 15.06 5.80 -6.41
N TYR A 304 14.32 4.71 -6.59
CA TYR A 304 13.37 4.17 -5.58
C TYR A 304 14.02 3.86 -4.22
N ALA A 305 15.34 3.68 -4.16
CA ALA A 305 16.07 3.49 -2.90
C ALA A 305 16.02 4.73 -1.99
N GLN A 306 15.86 5.94 -2.56
CA GLN A 306 15.80 7.18 -1.77
C GLN A 306 14.47 7.31 -1.02
N TYR A 307 13.37 6.72 -1.52
CA TYR A 307 12.11 6.66 -0.79
C TYR A 307 12.24 5.91 0.53
N ALA A 308 13.07 4.86 0.58
CA ALA A 308 13.33 4.13 1.82
C ALA A 308 14.14 4.97 2.83
N LYS A 309 15.06 5.83 2.35
CA LYS A 309 15.79 6.76 3.22
C LYS A 309 14.91 7.89 3.72
N LEU A 310 14.09 8.48 2.85
CA LEU A 310 13.09 9.47 3.21
C LEU A 310 12.09 8.90 4.24
N GLY A 311 11.60 7.69 4.00
CA GLY A 311 10.76 6.94 4.94
C GLY A 311 11.45 6.67 6.28
N ALA A 312 12.76 6.41 6.30
CA ALA A 312 13.52 6.30 7.55
C ALA A 312 13.60 7.64 8.29
N ALA A 313 13.94 8.74 7.61
CA ALA A 313 13.98 10.08 8.20
C ALA A 313 12.62 10.50 8.79
N MET A 314 11.53 10.28 8.05
CA MET A 314 10.17 10.52 8.54
C MET A 314 9.85 9.70 9.79
N ARG A 315 10.24 8.42 9.83
CA ARG A 315 10.04 7.57 11.02
C ARG A 315 10.86 8.04 12.22
N HIS A 316 12.09 8.52 12.01
CA HIS A 316 12.88 9.14 13.08
C HIS A 316 12.18 10.36 13.67
N CYS A 317 11.65 11.24 12.83
CA CYS A 317 10.82 12.36 13.28
C CYS A 317 9.55 11.87 14.02
N ALA A 318 8.87 10.85 13.48
CA ALA A 318 7.66 10.30 14.07
C ALA A 318 7.87 9.72 15.48
N TYR A 319 9.03 9.14 15.80
CA TYR A 319 9.35 8.71 17.16
C TYR A 319 9.45 9.89 18.15
N CYS A 320 9.99 11.03 17.71
CA CYS A 320 10.01 12.25 18.53
C CYS A 320 8.60 12.80 18.75
N VAL A 321 7.75 12.76 17.71
CA VAL A 321 6.33 13.14 17.81
C VAL A 321 5.55 12.20 18.74
N GLU A 322 5.80 10.89 18.70
CA GLU A 322 5.22 9.93 19.65
C GLU A 322 5.59 10.25 21.10
N THR A 323 6.84 10.66 21.30
CA THR A 323 7.33 11.07 22.63
C THR A 323 6.64 12.36 23.07
N LEU A 324 6.50 13.35 22.18
CA LEU A 324 5.77 14.59 22.44
C LEU A 324 4.29 14.32 22.76
N ASN A 325 3.64 13.44 21.99
CA ASN A 325 2.26 13.03 22.23
C ASN A 325 2.08 12.36 23.59
N SER A 326 3.09 11.63 24.06
CA SER A 326 3.06 11.02 25.38
C SER A 326 3.09 12.06 26.51
N CYS A 327 3.63 13.26 26.28
CA CYS A 327 3.59 14.37 27.24
C CYS A 327 2.19 14.98 27.37
N VAL A 328 1.35 14.89 26.34
CA VAL A 328 -0.05 15.35 26.37
C VAL A 328 -0.88 14.51 27.34
N GLY A 329 -0.65 13.19 27.40
CA GLY A 329 -1.39 12.28 28.29
C GLY A 329 -0.79 12.10 29.69
N ALA A 330 0.26 12.84 30.04
CA ALA A 330 1.00 12.62 31.29
C ALA A 330 0.26 13.19 32.52
N GLU A 331 0.30 12.47 33.66
CA GLU A 331 -0.32 12.93 34.93
C GLU A 331 0.37 14.16 35.54
N LEU A 332 1.64 14.43 35.17
CA LEU A 332 2.40 15.61 35.61
C LEU A 332 2.63 16.59 34.46
N GLN A 333 1.57 17.24 33.98
CA GLN A 333 1.70 18.38 33.06
C GLN A 333 2.15 19.64 33.81
N ALA A 334 2.79 20.56 33.08
CA ALA A 334 3.12 21.88 33.62
C ALA A 334 1.81 22.63 33.96
N PRO A 335 1.78 23.41 35.06
CA PRO A 335 0.63 24.25 35.37
C PRO A 335 0.29 25.22 34.23
N GLU A 336 -0.99 25.53 34.04
CA GLU A 336 -1.45 26.42 32.95
C GLU A 336 -0.82 27.82 33.00
N SER A 337 -0.50 28.33 34.18
CA SER A 337 0.24 29.59 34.35
C SER A 337 1.64 29.55 33.72
N VAL A 338 2.31 28.40 33.82
CA VAL A 338 3.67 28.18 33.28
C VAL A 338 3.60 27.87 31.79
N LYS A 339 2.61 27.10 31.33
CA LYS A 339 2.40 26.81 29.90
C LYS A 339 2.28 28.09 29.08
N ARG A 340 1.50 29.08 29.56
CA ARG A 340 1.30 30.38 28.90
C ARG A 340 2.60 31.11 28.53
N LEU A 341 3.69 30.87 29.27
CA LEU A 341 4.98 31.52 29.01
C LEU A 341 5.64 31.05 27.70
N LEU A 342 5.38 29.81 27.26
CA LEU A 342 5.95 29.24 26.04
C LEU A 342 4.91 28.85 24.99
N THR A 343 3.61 29.04 25.26
CA THR A 343 2.52 28.69 24.34
C THR A 343 2.72 29.32 22.96
N ASP A 344 2.93 30.64 22.89
CA ASP A 344 3.00 31.35 21.60
C ASP A 344 4.17 30.86 20.74
N VAL A 345 5.37 30.75 21.32
CA VAL A 345 6.55 30.29 20.57
C VAL A 345 6.48 28.79 20.24
N CYS A 346 5.99 27.93 21.14
CA CYS A 346 5.84 26.50 20.84
C CYS A 346 4.79 26.24 19.76
N THR A 347 3.65 26.93 19.80
CA THR A 347 2.60 26.81 18.77
C THR A 347 3.08 27.35 17.43
N ARG A 348 3.80 28.49 17.41
CA ARG A 348 4.45 29.02 16.22
C ARG A 348 5.44 28.01 15.63
N LEU A 349 6.30 27.41 16.45
CA LEU A 349 7.27 26.41 16.01
C LEU A 349 6.58 25.15 15.46
N GLY A 350 5.55 24.64 16.14
CA GLY A 350 4.74 23.51 15.66
C GLY A 350 4.14 23.77 14.27
N ALA A 351 3.59 24.96 14.04
CA ALA A 351 3.07 25.37 12.74
C ALA A 351 4.17 25.49 11.66
N GLN A 352 5.36 26.00 12.00
CA GLN A 352 6.48 26.05 11.04
C GLN A 352 6.99 24.64 10.69
N CYS A 353 7.13 23.75 11.67
CA CYS A 353 7.43 22.34 11.43
C CYS A 353 6.42 21.68 10.48
N GLY A 354 5.13 21.89 10.72
CA GLY A 354 4.06 21.40 9.86
C GLY A 354 4.13 22.00 8.45
N ARG A 355 4.43 23.29 8.33
CA ARG A 355 4.61 23.98 7.04
C ARG A 355 5.78 23.42 6.24
N VAL A 356 6.96 23.22 6.85
CA VAL A 356 8.13 22.62 6.18
C VAL A 356 7.80 21.23 5.64
N LEU A 357 7.17 20.38 6.45
CA LEU A 357 6.76 19.03 6.01
C LEU A 357 5.74 19.05 4.88
N ARG A 358 4.80 20.00 4.87
CA ARG A 358 3.84 20.16 3.76
C ARG A 358 4.49 20.67 2.48
N GLU A 359 5.43 21.60 2.59
CA GLU A 359 6.15 22.11 1.41
C GLU A 359 7.08 21.03 0.84
N ALA A 360 7.76 20.26 1.69
CA ALA A 360 8.53 19.09 1.30
C ALA A 360 7.62 18.03 0.63
N SER A 361 6.43 17.81 1.19
CA SER A 361 5.41 16.92 0.61
C SER A 361 4.96 17.38 -0.77
N SER A 362 4.69 18.69 -0.92
CA SER A 362 4.30 19.32 -2.19
C SER A 362 5.38 19.14 -3.24
N SER A 363 6.63 19.46 -2.91
CA SER A 363 7.82 19.27 -3.76
C SER A 363 7.93 17.84 -4.29
N VAL A 364 7.77 16.85 -3.41
CA VAL A 364 7.75 15.43 -3.82
C VAL A 364 6.54 15.15 -4.69
N ALA A 365 5.32 15.54 -4.29
CA ALA A 365 4.09 15.24 -5.02
C ALA A 365 4.07 15.78 -6.45
N THR A 366 4.59 16.98 -6.66
CA THR A 366 4.70 17.60 -7.98
C THR A 366 5.93 17.12 -8.76
N MET A 367 6.94 16.60 -8.05
CA MET A 367 8.30 16.34 -8.53
C MET A 367 8.99 17.62 -9.01
N THR A 368 8.86 18.68 -8.23
CA THR A 368 9.43 20.00 -8.53
C THR A 368 10.13 20.60 -7.32
N THR A 369 11.23 21.31 -7.54
CA THR A 369 11.89 22.12 -6.51
C THR A 369 11.31 23.54 -6.50
N SER A 370 11.04 24.08 -5.32
CA SER A 370 10.52 25.44 -5.09
C SER A 370 11.34 26.13 -4.00
N PRO A 371 11.63 27.45 -4.13
CA PRO A 371 12.29 28.22 -3.07
C PRO A 371 11.43 28.33 -1.79
N ALA A 372 10.12 28.04 -1.87
CA ALA A 372 9.23 28.07 -0.72
C ALA A 372 9.66 27.10 0.40
N LEU A 373 10.29 25.97 0.05
CA LEU A 373 10.82 25.01 1.03
C LEU A 373 11.97 25.63 1.83
N ASP A 374 12.92 26.27 1.14
CA ASP A 374 14.07 26.93 1.77
C ASP A 374 13.62 28.05 2.71
N PHE A 375 12.64 28.86 2.29
CA PHE A 375 12.05 29.89 3.14
C PHE A 375 11.34 29.31 4.37
N ALA A 376 10.59 28.21 4.21
CA ALA A 376 9.94 27.57 5.34
C ALA A 376 10.95 27.00 6.35
N VAL A 377 12.07 26.44 5.88
CA VAL A 377 13.16 25.97 6.76
C VAL A 377 13.81 27.13 7.52
N ALA A 378 14.04 28.27 6.85
CA ALA A 378 14.58 29.46 7.50
C ALA A 378 13.63 30.01 8.59
N ASP A 379 12.32 30.04 8.32
CA ASP A 379 11.31 30.46 9.30
C ASP A 379 11.25 29.51 10.51
N MET A 380 11.33 28.20 10.27
CA MET A 380 11.40 27.18 11.33
C MET A 380 12.64 27.38 12.21
N ASN A 381 13.81 27.57 11.60
CA ASN A 381 15.07 27.79 12.35
C ASN A 381 15.06 29.08 13.16
N THR A 382 14.41 30.12 12.65
CA THR A 382 14.18 31.36 13.40
C THR A 382 13.32 31.09 14.64
N ALA A 383 12.21 30.37 14.49
CA ALA A 383 11.34 29.99 15.61
C ALA A 383 12.04 29.08 16.65
N VAL A 384 12.95 28.20 16.22
CA VAL A 384 13.80 27.41 17.13
C VAL A 384 14.71 28.31 17.96
N HIS A 385 15.32 29.32 17.34
CA HIS A 385 16.18 30.26 18.06
C HIS A 385 15.40 31.13 19.06
N GLU A 386 14.19 31.56 18.71
CA GLU A 386 13.27 32.23 19.64
C GLU A 386 12.95 31.34 20.84
N LEU A 387 12.57 30.08 20.61
CA LEU A 387 12.27 29.11 21.68
C LEU A 387 13.46 28.90 22.61
N GLN A 388 14.67 28.76 22.06
CA GLN A 388 15.89 28.62 22.84
C GLN A 388 16.20 29.88 23.67
N GLY A 389 15.86 31.06 23.16
CA GLY A 389 15.93 32.33 23.89
C GLY A 389 14.98 32.32 25.09
N ASP A 390 13.70 32.07 24.85
CA ASP A 390 12.67 32.07 25.90
C ASP A 390 12.93 31.00 26.96
N MET A 391 13.39 29.81 26.56
CA MET A 391 13.80 28.76 27.51
C MET A 391 14.95 29.20 28.43
N ARG A 392 15.87 30.05 27.96
CA ARG A 392 16.97 30.58 28.79
C ARG A 392 16.49 31.68 29.73
N GLU A 393 15.47 32.44 29.35
CA GLU A 393 14.89 33.51 30.17
C GLU A 393 13.90 32.97 31.21
N LEU A 394 13.23 31.86 30.93
CA LEU A 394 12.20 31.23 31.77
C LEU A 394 12.56 31.10 33.26
N PRO A 395 13.77 30.65 33.66
CA PRO A 395 14.13 30.54 35.08
C PRO A 395 14.13 31.89 35.81
N PHE A 396 14.45 32.98 35.11
CA PHE A 396 14.50 34.33 35.69
C PHE A 396 13.09 34.90 35.84
N THR A 397 12.21 34.62 34.87
CA THR A 397 10.80 35.03 34.91
C THR A 397 10.06 34.35 36.08
N LEU A 398 10.32 33.06 36.30
CA LEU A 398 9.76 32.30 37.42
C LEU A 398 10.30 32.76 38.79
N ALA A 399 11.50 33.32 38.85
CA ALA A 399 12.10 33.84 40.09
C ALA A 399 11.58 35.24 40.49
N GLY A 400 11.01 35.99 39.54
CA GLY A 400 10.51 37.36 39.74
C GLY A 400 9.07 37.45 40.24
N GLU A 401 8.28 36.39 40.07
CA GLU A 401 6.86 36.36 40.47
C GLU A 401 6.70 35.83 41.91
N PRO A 402 6.13 36.61 42.84
CA PRO A 402 5.90 36.16 44.21
C PRO A 402 4.73 35.17 44.25
N GLY A 403 5.01 33.87 44.09
CA GLY A 403 4.28 32.83 44.82
C GLY A 403 3.61 31.64 44.12
N GLU A 404 3.73 31.39 42.81
CA GLU A 404 2.89 30.31 42.21
C GLU A 404 3.56 29.22 41.36
N ALA A 405 4.82 29.34 40.91
CA ALA A 405 5.44 28.28 40.11
C ALA A 405 6.93 28.07 40.44
N SER A 406 7.31 26.83 40.72
CA SER A 406 8.70 26.43 40.95
C SER A 406 9.38 25.96 39.65
N LEU A 407 10.71 25.92 39.65
CA LEU A 407 11.48 25.32 38.54
C LEU A 407 11.12 23.85 38.28
N ILE A 408 10.64 23.14 39.30
CA ILE A 408 10.20 21.74 39.18
C ILE A 408 8.92 21.67 38.33
N ASP A 409 8.00 22.62 38.52
CA ASP A 409 6.73 22.70 37.79
C ASP A 409 6.94 23.06 36.30
N ALA A 410 8.08 23.67 35.97
CA ALA A 410 8.48 23.99 34.60
C ALA A 410 9.21 22.85 33.87
N MET A 411 9.64 21.78 34.55
CA MET A 411 10.37 20.67 33.93
C MET A 411 9.62 19.99 32.77
N PRO A 412 8.30 19.72 32.86
CA PRO A 412 7.54 19.17 31.73
C PRO A 412 7.56 20.11 30.51
N LEU A 413 7.52 21.42 30.75
CA LEU A 413 7.55 22.42 29.69
C LEU A 413 8.92 22.50 29.00
N PHE A 414 10.02 22.43 29.77
CA PHE A 414 11.38 22.29 29.21
C PHE A 414 11.52 21.02 28.35
N THR A 415 10.88 19.93 28.78
CA THR A 415 10.89 18.65 28.04
C THR A 415 10.18 18.80 26.71
N VAL A 416 8.98 19.41 26.69
CA VAL A 416 8.21 19.67 25.45
C VAL A 416 8.99 20.57 24.50
N ALA A 417 9.55 21.68 24.99
CA ALA A 417 10.32 22.60 24.16
C ALA A 417 11.60 21.96 23.58
N SER A 418 12.28 21.12 24.35
CA SER A 418 13.42 20.31 23.88
C SER A 418 13.00 19.30 22.81
N LEU A 419 11.87 18.61 23.00
CA LEU A 419 11.32 17.69 22.00
C LEU A 419 10.94 18.41 20.71
N LEU A 420 10.38 19.62 20.76
CA LEU A 420 10.08 20.41 19.58
C LEU A 420 11.35 20.84 18.82
N THR A 421 12.40 21.21 19.55
CA THR A 421 13.71 21.50 18.95
C THR A 421 14.30 20.26 18.26
N GLU A 422 14.19 19.10 18.91
CA GLU A 422 14.62 17.82 18.35
C GLU A 422 13.79 17.45 17.11
N ILE A 423 12.46 17.61 17.15
CA ILE A 423 11.57 17.39 15.99
C ILE A 423 12.01 18.28 14.81
N SER A 424 12.28 19.56 15.06
CA SER A 424 12.75 20.50 14.03
C SER A 424 14.04 20.00 13.36
N THR A 425 15.01 19.53 14.16
CA THR A 425 16.25 18.93 13.66
C THR A 425 16.00 17.66 12.84
N ARG A 426 15.02 16.84 13.22
CA ARG A 426 14.63 15.65 12.44
C ARG A 426 13.91 16.01 11.14
N ILE A 427 13.16 17.11 11.11
CA ILE A 427 12.53 17.63 9.89
C ILE A 427 13.57 18.13 8.91
N GLU A 428 14.65 18.79 9.35
CA GLU A 428 15.78 19.12 8.47
C GLU A 428 16.36 17.86 7.80
N SER A 429 16.52 16.77 8.55
CA SER A 429 16.95 15.49 7.97
C SER A 429 15.96 14.91 6.94
N VAL A 430 14.67 15.21 7.06
CA VAL A 430 13.65 14.87 6.05
C VAL A 430 13.84 15.73 4.80
N VAL A 431 14.07 17.03 4.96
CA VAL A 431 14.35 17.97 3.86
C VAL A 431 15.62 17.55 3.09
N ASP A 432 16.72 17.24 3.79
CA ASP A 432 17.95 16.74 3.17
C ASP A 432 17.72 15.48 2.31
N ALA A 433 16.86 14.59 2.80
CA ALA A 433 16.49 13.37 2.07
C ALA A 433 15.61 13.68 0.84
N VAL A 434 14.74 14.71 0.92
CA VAL A 434 13.96 15.23 -0.22
C VAL A 434 14.89 15.86 -1.25
N ASP A 435 15.85 16.70 -0.87
CA ASP A 435 16.79 17.34 -1.79
C ASP A 435 17.71 16.33 -2.48
N THR A 436 18.15 15.32 -1.72
CA THR A 436 18.88 14.17 -2.29
C THR A 436 18.02 13.41 -3.30
N MET A 437 16.72 13.25 -3.03
CA MET A 437 15.80 12.61 -3.98
C MET A 437 15.57 13.50 -5.21
N ALA A 438 15.34 14.79 -5.02
CA ALA A 438 15.06 15.75 -6.07
C ALA A 438 16.23 15.87 -7.05
N SER A 439 17.46 15.94 -6.54
CA SER A 439 18.67 15.96 -7.36
C SER A 439 18.85 14.69 -8.18
N LEU A 440 18.69 13.51 -7.57
CA LEU A 440 18.86 12.22 -8.25
C LEU A 440 17.72 11.88 -9.22
N ALA A 441 16.51 12.35 -8.94
CA ALA A 441 15.34 12.16 -9.79
C ALA A 441 15.18 13.30 -10.82
N SER A 442 16.07 14.30 -10.81
CA SER A 442 16.03 15.47 -11.69
C SER A 442 14.68 16.19 -11.65
N PHE A 443 14.25 16.56 -10.44
CA PHE A 443 13.05 17.39 -10.26
C PHE A 443 13.20 18.69 -11.06
N LYS A 444 12.09 19.14 -11.65
CA LYS A 444 12.07 20.40 -12.40
C LYS A 444 11.96 21.57 -11.43
N GLN A 445 12.50 22.73 -11.78
CA GLN A 445 12.09 23.94 -11.07
C GLN A 445 10.61 24.20 -11.35
N ALA A 446 9.88 24.64 -10.33
CA ALA A 446 8.53 25.16 -10.56
C ALA A 446 8.68 26.44 -11.42
N ASP A 447 8.26 26.37 -12.69
CA ASP A 447 8.20 27.56 -13.54
C ASP A 447 7.08 28.46 -13.02
N ASP A 448 7.39 29.74 -12.72
CA ASP A 448 6.41 30.81 -12.41
C ASP A 448 5.44 31.13 -13.58
N ASP A 449 5.41 30.33 -14.64
CA ASP A 449 4.73 30.64 -15.91
C ASP A 449 3.32 30.06 -16.06
N ASP A 450 2.81 29.27 -15.10
CA ASP A 450 1.41 28.82 -15.14
C ASP A 450 0.42 29.99 -14.89
N ASP A 451 0.87 31.13 -14.37
CA ASP A 451 0.07 32.37 -14.28
C ASP A 451 0.03 33.18 -15.59
N LYS A 452 0.91 32.91 -16.57
CA LYS A 452 0.93 33.65 -17.85
C LYS A 452 0.20 32.96 -19.00
N LYS A 453 -0.11 31.67 -18.89
CA LYS A 453 -0.89 30.95 -19.91
C LYS A 453 -2.39 31.20 -19.83
N GLY A 454 -2.92 31.61 -18.67
CA GLY A 454 -4.33 31.96 -18.50
C GLY A 454 -4.76 33.25 -19.22
N ASP A 455 -3.85 34.21 -19.38
CA ASP A 455 -4.16 35.55 -19.93
C ASP A 455 -3.90 35.68 -21.44
N ALA A 456 -3.08 34.80 -22.04
CA ALA A 456 -2.80 34.82 -23.48
C ALA A 456 -3.89 34.12 -24.31
N GLU A 457 -4.62 33.16 -23.72
CA GLU A 457 -5.68 32.42 -24.43
C GLU A 457 -7.03 33.17 -24.46
N LEU A 458 -7.22 34.21 -23.63
CA LEU A 458 -8.46 34.98 -23.58
C LEU A 458 -8.50 36.20 -24.53
N LYS A 459 -7.36 36.59 -25.15
CA LYS A 459 -7.28 37.76 -26.04
C LYS A 459 -7.31 37.46 -27.55
N THR A 460 -7.38 36.20 -27.95
CA THR A 460 -7.31 35.81 -29.39
C THR A 460 -8.63 35.28 -29.96
N LYS A 461 -9.77 35.78 -29.48
CA LYS A 461 -11.09 35.54 -30.09
C LYS A 461 -11.97 36.80 -30.07
N VAL A 462 -11.58 37.84 -30.82
CA VAL A 462 -12.54 38.80 -31.39
C VAL A 462 -12.03 39.19 -32.77
N HIS A 463 -12.65 38.63 -33.81
CA HIS A 463 -12.50 39.09 -35.19
C HIS A 463 -13.80 39.83 -35.54
N PRO A 464 -13.77 41.13 -35.89
CA PRO A 464 -14.80 41.73 -36.71
C PRO A 464 -14.38 41.64 -38.18
N LEU A 465 -15.36 41.25 -39.01
CA LEU A 465 -15.33 41.30 -40.46
C LEU A 465 -15.18 42.75 -40.93
N ASN A 466 -14.44 42.98 -42.02
CA ASN A 466 -14.74 44.05 -42.94
C ASN A 466 -14.40 43.63 -44.38
N GLU A 467 -15.33 43.97 -45.28
CA GLU A 467 -15.35 43.67 -46.70
C GLU A 467 -14.41 44.58 -47.54
N THR A 468 -14.09 44.04 -48.72
CA THR A 468 -13.83 44.69 -50.05
C THR A 468 -12.58 45.56 -50.27
N ASP A 469 -11.67 45.03 -51.08
CA ASP A 469 -11.49 45.32 -52.52
C ASP A 469 -10.05 45.61 -53.01
N SER A 470 -9.74 45.02 -54.18
CA SER A 470 -8.78 45.44 -55.24
C SER A 470 -7.28 45.61 -54.90
N ASP A 471 -6.39 44.78 -55.44
CA ASP A 471 -5.80 44.91 -56.80
C ASP A 471 -4.62 43.93 -57.04
N GLU A 472 -4.45 43.54 -58.30
CA GLU A 472 -3.52 42.57 -58.89
C GLU A 472 -2.01 42.96 -58.85
N PRO A 473 -1.08 42.02 -59.20
CA PRO A 473 0.33 42.00 -58.77
C PRO A 473 1.32 42.50 -59.84
N PRO A 474 2.66 42.43 -59.59
CA PRO A 474 3.60 42.30 -60.68
C PRO A 474 4.45 41.02 -60.64
N GLU A 475 4.71 40.56 -61.85
CA GLU A 475 5.37 39.35 -62.32
C GLU A 475 6.82 39.16 -61.86
N GLU A 476 7.20 37.88 -61.70
CA GLU A 476 8.58 37.41 -61.57
C GLU A 476 9.09 36.90 -62.93
N ASN A 477 10.14 37.54 -63.43
CA ASN A 477 10.70 37.33 -64.77
C ASN A 477 11.68 36.14 -64.78
N LYS A 478 11.36 35.10 -65.56
CA LYS A 478 12.19 33.91 -65.79
C LYS A 478 13.35 34.21 -66.75
N THR A 479 14.58 34.03 -66.29
CA THR A 479 15.76 33.91 -67.15
C THR A 479 15.92 32.49 -67.69
N THR A 480 15.83 32.39 -69.01
CA THR A 480 16.16 31.25 -69.86
C THR A 480 17.68 31.17 -70.07
N LYS A 481 18.22 29.94 -70.13
CA LYS A 481 19.19 29.55 -71.17
C LYS A 481 19.26 28.01 -71.35
N PRO A 482 19.52 27.51 -72.57
CA PRO A 482 19.15 26.15 -72.99
C PRO A 482 20.33 25.26 -73.46
N SER A 483 19.98 24.02 -73.86
CA SER A 483 20.62 23.11 -74.87
C SER A 483 21.96 22.46 -74.48
N GLU A 484 22.30 21.20 -74.81
CA GLU A 484 21.93 20.24 -75.87
C GLU A 484 22.29 18.79 -75.38
N GLN A 485 21.46 17.76 -75.62
CA GLN A 485 21.66 16.63 -76.59
C GLN A 485 23.10 16.08 -76.65
N VAL A 486 23.40 14.80 -76.37
CA VAL A 486 22.85 13.51 -76.85
C VAL A 486 22.82 12.46 -75.74
#